data_AF-A0A1G5H173-F1
#
_entry.id   AF-A0A1G5H173-F1
#
_cell.length_a   1.000
_cell.length_b   1.000
_cell.length_c   1.000
_cell.angle_alpha   90.00
_cell.angle_beta   90.00
_cell.angle_gamma   90.00
#
_symmetry.space_group_name_H-M   'P 1'
#
loop_
_entity.id
_entity.type
_entity.pdbx_description
1 polymer ?
#
loop_
_entity_poly.entity_id
_entity_poly.type
_entity_poly.pdbx_seq_one_letter_code
_entity_poly.pdbx_strand_id
1 'polypeptide(L)'
;MQYWWVNQNQTYKREVPGGFLWSPKTRADGAKNPFYEYMREVAPGDIIFSFCNTHIKAVGIALAAAETASKPGFGKTGINWAEEGWLVNVEFKELTNQIHPKTHIELIRPHLPAKYSPLQNSGNGLHSVYLAKVPLQWPRFSCS
;
A
#
# COMPACT_ATOMS: atom_id res chain seq x y z
N MET A 1 -0.48 -5.71 -14.85
CA MET A 1 -1.26 -5.85 -13.62
C MET A 1 -0.37 -6.42 -12.54
N GLN A 2 -0.11 -5.61 -11.52
CA GLN A 2 0.63 -5.92 -10.31
C GLN A 2 -0.30 -5.82 -9.10
N TYR A 3 0.18 -6.32 -7.97
CA TYR A 3 -0.52 -6.25 -6.69
C TYR A 3 0.33 -5.45 -5.70
N TRP A 4 -0.35 -4.57 -4.98
CA TRP A 4 0.26 -3.66 -4.04
C TRP A 4 -0.42 -3.80 -2.68
N TRP A 5 0.36 -3.62 -1.63
CA TRP A 5 -0.11 -3.58 -0.26
C TRP A 5 0.25 -2.23 0.34
N VAL A 6 -0.75 -1.51 0.84
CA VAL A 6 -0.55 -0.22 1.48
C VAL A 6 -0.92 -0.27 2.96
N ASN A 7 0.00 0.14 3.83
CA ASN A 7 -0.23 0.24 5.27
C ASN A 7 -0.68 1.67 5.63
N GLN A 8 -1.97 1.87 5.84
CA GLN A 8 -2.60 3.19 6.00
C GLN A 8 -3.13 3.44 7.41
N ASN A 9 -2.51 2.87 8.45
CA ASN A 9 -3.00 3.00 9.84
C ASN A 9 -3.29 4.45 10.27
N GLN A 10 -2.53 5.42 9.76
CA GLN A 10 -2.68 6.83 10.15
C GLN A 10 -3.47 7.68 9.13
N THR A 11 -3.61 7.21 7.88
CA THR A 11 -4.15 8.00 6.76
C THR A 11 -5.37 7.38 6.08
N TYR A 12 -5.79 6.17 6.47
CA TYR A 12 -6.90 5.42 5.88
C TYR A 12 -8.18 6.27 5.73
N LYS A 13 -8.57 6.99 6.79
CA LYS A 13 -9.80 7.81 6.82
C LYS A 13 -9.79 8.98 5.82
N ARG A 14 -8.65 9.27 5.20
CA ARG A 14 -8.48 10.31 4.18
C ARG A 14 -8.27 9.68 2.82
N GLU A 15 -7.33 8.74 2.71
CA GLU A 15 -6.93 8.13 1.44
C GLU A 15 -8.03 7.25 0.83
N VAL A 16 -8.67 6.39 1.63
CA VAL A 16 -9.67 5.45 1.09
C VAL A 16 -10.96 6.17 0.67
N PRO A 17 -11.61 6.99 1.51
CA PRO A 17 -12.78 7.77 1.07
C PRO A 17 -12.44 8.82 0.02
N GLY A 18 -11.20 9.32 0.00
CA GLY A 18 -10.72 10.30 -0.98
C GLY A 18 -10.36 9.70 -2.34
N GLY A 19 -10.20 8.38 -2.43
CA GLY A 19 -9.89 7.70 -3.69
C GLY A 19 -8.45 7.93 -4.16
N PHE A 20 -7.47 7.97 -3.26
CA PHE A 20 -6.08 8.18 -3.63
C PHE A 20 -5.09 7.51 -2.68
N LEU A 21 -3.87 7.29 -3.17
CA LEU A 21 -2.67 7.10 -2.35
C LEU A 21 -1.83 8.37 -2.41
N TRP A 22 -1.15 8.70 -1.32
CA TRP A 22 -0.22 9.82 -1.30
C TRP A 22 0.99 9.52 -0.41
N SER A 23 2.18 9.84 -0.90
CA SER A 23 3.41 9.81 -0.08
C SER A 23 4.34 10.96 -0.44
N PRO A 24 5.18 11.46 0.49
CA PRO A 24 6.20 12.43 0.14
C PRO A 24 7.25 11.77 -0.78
N LYS A 25 7.96 12.57 -1.59
CA LYS A 25 9.01 12.03 -2.48
C LYS A 25 10.24 11.53 -1.71
N THR A 26 10.52 12.14 -0.55
CA THR A 26 11.62 11.79 0.34
C THR A 26 11.15 11.75 1.79
N ARG A 27 11.99 11.19 2.66
CA ARG A 27 11.80 11.30 4.11
C ARG A 27 12.06 12.75 4.58
N ALA A 28 11.69 13.05 5.82
CA ALA A 28 11.91 14.35 6.44
C ALA A 28 13.41 14.73 6.56
N ASP A 29 14.29 13.73 6.60
CA ASP A 29 15.76 13.88 6.60
C ASP A 29 16.35 14.08 5.19
N GLY A 30 15.51 14.13 4.14
CA GLY A 30 15.92 14.25 2.74
C GLY A 30 16.37 12.93 2.10
N ALA A 31 16.46 11.83 2.85
CA ALA A 31 16.87 10.54 2.31
C ALA A 31 15.76 9.91 1.45
N LYS A 32 16.17 9.15 0.43
CA LYS A 32 15.27 8.36 -0.40
C LYS A 32 14.66 7.21 0.41
N ASN A 33 13.39 6.94 0.18
CA ASN A 33 12.70 5.80 0.75
C ASN A 33 12.25 4.86 -0.39
N PRO A 34 12.75 3.61 -0.44
CA PRO A 34 12.33 2.64 -1.45
C PRO A 34 10.80 2.48 -1.55
N PHE A 35 10.07 2.62 -0.44
CA PHE A 35 8.60 2.50 -0.44
C PHE A 35 7.90 3.69 -1.12
N TYR A 36 8.51 4.87 -1.17
CA TYR A 36 7.96 6.02 -1.89
C TYR A 36 8.27 5.93 -3.38
N GLU A 37 9.43 5.37 -3.73
CA GLU A 37 9.77 5.11 -5.14
C GLU A 37 8.80 4.10 -5.78
N TYR A 38 8.29 3.12 -5.02
CA TYR A 38 7.28 2.19 -5.53
C TYR A 38 5.98 2.85 -6.00
N MET A 39 5.65 4.06 -5.52
CA MET A 39 4.50 4.80 -6.06
C MET A 39 4.64 5.01 -7.57
N ARG A 40 5.87 5.25 -8.05
CA ARG A 40 6.17 5.47 -9.46
C ARG A 40 6.04 4.22 -10.31
N GLU A 41 6.06 3.05 -9.69
CA GLU A 41 5.87 1.77 -10.36
C GLU A 41 4.39 1.37 -10.48
N VAL A 42 3.49 2.04 -9.75
CA VAL A 42 2.05 1.78 -9.84
C VAL A 42 1.54 2.19 -11.21
N ALA A 43 0.83 1.28 -11.87
CA ALA A 43 0.25 1.49 -13.19
C ALA A 43 -1.28 1.35 -13.16
N PRO A 44 -2.00 1.99 -14.11
CA PRO A 44 -3.44 1.79 -14.26
C PRO A 44 -3.81 0.31 -14.34
N GLY A 45 -4.86 -0.08 -13.61
CA GLY A 45 -5.34 -1.47 -13.52
C GLY A 45 -4.63 -2.33 -12.49
N ASP A 46 -3.61 -1.83 -11.79
CA ASP A 46 -3.01 -2.53 -10.65
C ASP A 46 -3.96 -2.61 -9.45
N ILE A 47 -3.86 -3.69 -8.69
CA ILE A 47 -4.72 -3.95 -7.52
C ILE A 47 -4.01 -3.54 -6.24
N ILE A 48 -4.71 -2.82 -5.36
CA ILE A 48 -4.17 -2.25 -4.13
C ILE A 48 -4.95 -2.78 -2.93
N PHE A 49 -4.29 -3.48 -2.02
CA PHE A 49 -4.85 -3.92 -0.75
C PHE A 49 -4.61 -2.85 0.32
N SER A 50 -5.69 -2.27 0.86
CA SER A 50 -5.63 -1.29 1.93
C SER A 50 -5.64 -1.96 3.30
N PHE A 51 -4.50 -1.90 3.99
CA PHE A 51 -4.32 -2.46 5.32
C PHE A 51 -4.35 -1.38 6.40
N CYS A 52 -5.25 -1.54 7.36
CA CYS A 52 -5.45 -0.61 8.47
C CYS A 52 -5.99 -1.34 9.71
N ASN A 53 -5.49 -1.00 10.89
CA ASN A 53 -5.84 -1.62 12.17
C ASN A 53 -5.81 -3.15 12.11
N THR A 54 -4.70 -3.71 11.60
CA THR A 54 -4.48 -5.16 11.43
C THR A 54 -5.40 -5.90 10.45
N HIS A 55 -6.21 -5.18 9.67
CA HIS A 55 -7.13 -5.77 8.71
C HIS A 55 -6.93 -5.21 7.30
N ILE A 56 -7.21 -6.02 6.27
CA ILE A 56 -7.47 -5.51 4.92
C ILE A 56 -8.92 -5.04 4.91
N LYS A 57 -9.11 -3.74 4.75
CA LYS A 57 -10.43 -3.09 4.84
C LYS A 57 -10.99 -2.65 3.50
N ALA A 58 -10.14 -2.43 2.51
CA ALA A 58 -10.56 -2.07 1.18
C ALA A 58 -9.63 -2.70 0.13
N VAL A 59 -10.18 -2.88 -1.08
CA VAL A 59 -9.41 -3.21 -2.28
C VAL A 59 -9.62 -2.07 -3.27
N GLY A 60 -8.54 -1.58 -3.85
CA GLY A 60 -8.56 -0.51 -4.83
C GLY A 60 -8.01 -0.94 -6.17
N ILE A 61 -8.43 -0.24 -7.22
CA ILE A 61 -7.84 -0.34 -8.56
C ILE A 61 -7.18 1.00 -8.88
N ALA A 62 -5.90 0.98 -9.22
CA ALA A 62 -5.19 2.18 -9.67
C ALA A 62 -5.80 2.68 -10.99
N LEU A 63 -6.19 3.95 -11.03
CA LEU A 63 -6.79 4.57 -12.22
C LEU A 63 -5.73 5.23 -13.11
N ALA A 64 -4.62 5.67 -12.51
CA ALA A 64 -3.55 6.40 -13.16
C ALA A 64 -2.18 5.97 -12.61
N ALA A 65 -1.12 6.29 -13.35
CA ALA A 65 0.24 6.25 -12.81
C ALA A 65 0.44 7.39 -11.79
N ALA A 66 1.50 7.31 -10.98
CA ALA A 66 1.79 8.36 -10.01
C ALA A 66 2.12 9.71 -10.67
N GLU A 67 1.51 10.76 -10.16
CA GLU A 67 1.79 12.15 -10.55
C GLU A 67 2.36 12.95 -9.37
N THR A 68 2.99 14.08 -9.69
CA THR A 68 3.43 15.02 -8.65
C THR A 68 2.23 15.85 -8.20
N ALA A 69 1.95 15.85 -6.90
CA ALA A 69 0.85 16.62 -6.33
C ALA A 69 1.19 17.18 -4.95
N SER A 70 0.50 18.26 -4.58
CA SER A 70 0.59 18.84 -3.24
C SER A 70 0.02 17.90 -2.19
N LYS A 71 0.56 17.98 -0.98
CA LYS A 71 0.12 17.21 0.19
C LYS A 71 -1.36 17.45 0.48
N PRO A 72 -2.21 16.41 0.45
CA PRO A 72 -3.59 16.50 0.91
C PRO A 72 -3.68 16.90 2.39
N GLY A 73 -4.83 17.44 2.79
CA GLY A 73 -5.09 17.84 4.18
C GLY A 73 -5.12 16.67 5.17
N PHE A 74 -3.96 16.18 5.60
CA PHE A 74 -3.81 15.09 6.57
C PHE A 74 -3.90 15.54 8.04
N GLY A 75 -4.04 16.84 8.30
CA GLY A 75 -4.03 17.38 9.66
C GLY A 75 -2.69 17.10 10.36
N LYS A 76 -2.73 16.62 11.61
CA LYS A 76 -1.53 16.40 12.43
C LYS A 76 -0.63 15.26 11.93
N THR A 77 -1.17 14.30 11.17
CA THR A 77 -0.45 13.09 10.71
C THR A 77 0.65 13.40 9.69
N GLY A 78 0.63 14.58 9.05
CA GLY A 78 1.57 14.96 7.99
C GLY A 78 2.35 16.25 8.22
N ILE A 79 2.49 16.71 9.47
CA ILE A 79 3.19 17.97 9.78
C ILE A 79 4.65 17.94 9.31
N ASN A 80 5.32 16.79 9.44
CA ASN A 80 6.72 16.63 9.08
C ASN A 80 6.94 16.19 7.62
N TRP A 81 5.88 16.11 6.81
CA TRP A 81 6.00 15.71 5.41
C TRP A 81 6.09 16.93 4.50
N ALA A 82 6.91 16.81 3.46
CA ALA A 82 7.04 17.81 2.42
C ALA A 82 5.67 18.14 1.79
N GLU A 83 5.54 19.38 1.32
CA GLU A 83 4.33 19.85 0.64
C GLU A 83 4.14 19.22 -0.74
N GLU A 84 5.20 18.66 -1.35
CA GLU A 84 5.13 17.97 -2.63
C GLU A 84 5.37 16.46 -2.46
N GLY A 85 4.53 15.65 -3.11
CA GLY A 85 4.58 14.20 -3.04
C GLY A 85 4.17 13.51 -4.34
N TRP A 86 4.13 12.19 -4.27
CA TRP A 86 3.51 11.33 -5.28
C TRP A 86 2.06 11.09 -4.91
N LEU A 87 1.17 11.23 -5.89
CA LEU A 87 -0.24 10.92 -5.78
C LEU A 87 -0.64 9.88 -6.84
N VAL A 88 -1.42 8.88 -6.43
CA VAL A 88 -2.02 7.90 -7.34
C VAL A 88 -3.52 7.93 -7.11
N ASN A 89 -4.29 8.14 -8.18
CA ASN A 89 -5.75 8.01 -8.12
C ASN A 89 -6.15 6.54 -8.07
N VAL A 90 -7.01 6.19 -7.11
CA VAL A 90 -7.41 4.81 -6.83
C VAL A 90 -8.91 4.74 -6.59
N GLU A 91 -9.58 3.87 -7.32
CA GLU A 91 -10.97 3.54 -7.04
C GLU A 91 -11.02 2.46 -5.95
N PHE A 92 -11.27 2.87 -4.71
CA PHE A 92 -11.40 1.95 -3.58
C PHE A 92 -12.81 1.41 -3.41
N LYS A 93 -12.89 0.13 -3.06
CA LYS A 93 -14.09 -0.53 -2.56
C LYS A 93 -13.83 -1.09 -1.17
N GLU A 94 -14.55 -0.56 -0.17
CA GLU A 94 -14.50 -1.09 1.18
C GLU A 94 -15.13 -2.49 1.24
N LEU A 95 -14.51 -3.37 2.01
CA LEU A 95 -14.95 -4.74 2.20
C LEU A 95 -15.91 -4.82 3.38
N THR A 96 -17.07 -5.43 3.16
CA THR A 96 -18.00 -5.76 4.25
C THR A 96 -17.38 -6.78 5.21
N ASN A 97 -16.65 -7.76 4.68
CA ASN A 97 -15.90 -8.73 5.47
C ASN A 97 -14.41 -8.33 5.49
N GLN A 98 -13.96 -7.75 6.61
CA GLN A 98 -12.59 -7.31 6.77
C GLN A 98 -11.68 -8.50 7.07
N ILE A 99 -10.65 -8.69 6.25
CA ILE A 99 -9.76 -9.85 6.36
C ILE A 99 -8.69 -9.53 7.39
N HIS A 100 -8.50 -10.38 8.40
CA HIS A 100 -7.41 -10.29 9.36
C HIS A 100 -6.22 -11.14 8.87
N PRO A 101 -5.19 -10.59 8.22
CA PRO A 101 -4.17 -11.37 7.51
C PRO A 101 -3.39 -12.31 8.43
N LYS A 102 -3.22 -11.92 9.69
CA LYS A 102 -2.55 -12.72 10.71
C LYS A 102 -3.25 -14.06 10.97
N THR A 103 -4.58 -14.11 10.85
CA THR A 103 -5.34 -15.37 10.98
C THR A 103 -5.05 -16.34 9.84
N HIS A 104 -4.59 -15.81 8.70
CA HIS A 104 -4.26 -16.57 7.49
C HIS A 104 -2.76 -16.53 7.19
N ILE A 105 -1.91 -16.24 8.18
CA ILE A 105 -0.48 -15.99 7.95
C ILE A 105 0.23 -17.20 7.35
N GLU A 106 -0.17 -18.42 7.70
CA GLU A 106 0.42 -19.64 7.12
C GLU A 106 0.18 -19.75 5.61
N LEU A 107 -0.94 -19.20 5.10
CA LEU A 107 -1.23 -19.14 3.68
C LEU A 107 -0.51 -17.97 2.99
N ILE A 108 -0.36 -16.84 3.68
CA ILE A 108 0.20 -15.61 3.10
C ILE A 108 1.73 -15.62 3.11
N ARG A 109 2.34 -16.15 4.17
CA ARG A 109 3.79 -16.12 4.43
C ARG A 109 4.64 -16.62 3.24
N PRO A 110 4.30 -17.72 2.54
CA PRO A 110 5.08 -18.18 1.38
C PRO A 110 5.10 -17.19 0.21
N HIS A 111 4.11 -16.30 0.13
CA HIS A 111 3.96 -15.32 -0.94
C HIS A 111 4.47 -13.93 -0.56
N LEU A 112 4.93 -13.73 0.68
CA LEU A 112 5.53 -12.47 1.10
C LEU A 112 6.94 -12.34 0.50
N PRO A 113 7.32 -11.16 -0.02
CA PRO A 113 8.66 -10.98 -0.58
C PRO A 113 9.70 -11.01 0.54
N ALA A 114 10.86 -11.63 0.28
CA ALA A 114 11.94 -11.73 1.26
C ALA A 114 12.50 -10.36 1.69
N LYS A 115 12.38 -9.34 0.82
CA LYS A 115 12.78 -7.95 1.09
C LYS A 115 11.57 -7.03 0.90
N TYR A 116 11.44 -6.01 1.75
CA TYR A 116 10.35 -5.02 1.68
C TYR A 116 8.94 -5.62 1.86
N SER A 117 8.83 -6.71 2.63
CA SER A 117 7.55 -7.33 2.96
C SER A 117 6.61 -6.35 3.67
N PRO A 118 5.30 -6.32 3.34
CA PRO A 118 4.32 -5.51 4.07
C PRO A 118 4.05 -6.01 5.50
N LEU A 119 4.31 -7.30 5.75
CA LEU A 119 4.05 -8.00 7.01
C LEU A 119 5.32 -8.70 7.51
N GLN A 120 5.45 -8.81 8.84
CA GLN A 120 6.40 -9.72 9.48
C GLN A 120 5.97 -11.18 9.28
N ASN A 121 6.89 -12.14 9.47
CA ASN A 121 6.57 -13.58 9.43
C ASN A 121 5.48 -13.98 10.44
N SER A 122 5.33 -13.20 11.52
CA SER A 122 4.28 -13.33 12.54
C SER A 122 2.90 -12.79 12.12
N GLY A 123 2.80 -12.17 10.94
CA GLY A 123 1.58 -11.54 10.40
C GLY A 123 1.32 -10.13 10.92
N ASN A 124 2.22 -9.55 11.72
CA ASN A 124 2.11 -8.17 12.17
C ASN A 124 2.50 -7.19 11.04
N GLY A 125 1.74 -6.11 10.88
CA GLY A 125 2.09 -5.04 9.94
C GLY A 125 3.33 -4.26 10.37
N LEU A 126 4.10 -3.76 9.39
CA LEU A 126 5.28 -2.95 9.63
C LEU A 126 4.97 -1.46 9.51
N HIS A 127 5.18 -0.71 10.60
CA HIS A 127 4.96 0.75 10.63
C HIS A 127 5.89 1.54 9.71
N SER A 128 7.03 0.97 9.31
CA SER A 128 8.03 1.60 8.43
C SER A 128 7.72 1.43 6.94
N VAL A 129 6.77 0.56 6.59
CA VAL A 129 6.39 0.25 5.21
C VAL A 129 5.14 1.03 4.88
N TYR A 130 5.17 1.87 3.84
CA TYR A 130 3.98 2.53 3.33
C TYR A 130 3.34 1.70 2.21
N LEU A 131 4.06 1.52 1.09
CA LEU A 131 3.62 0.74 -0.07
C LEU A 131 4.62 -0.39 -0.32
N ALA A 132 4.13 -1.62 -0.51
CA ALA A 132 4.95 -2.77 -0.85
C ALA A 132 4.34 -3.55 -2.01
N LYS A 133 5.22 -4.07 -2.88
CA LYS A 133 4.81 -4.96 -3.95
C LYS A 133 4.50 -6.34 -3.40
N VAL A 134 3.36 -6.91 -3.77
CA VAL A 134 2.97 -8.28 -3.42
C VAL A 134 3.22 -9.16 -4.64
N PRO A 135 4.21 -10.07 -4.62
CA PRO A 135 4.45 -10.96 -5.74
C PRO A 135 3.32 -11.98 -5.83
N LEU A 136 2.69 -12.07 -7.01
CA LEU A 136 1.75 -13.15 -7.30
C LEU A 136 2.57 -14.41 -7.61
N GLN A 137 2.87 -15.22 -6.59
CA GLN A 137 3.36 -16.57 -6.81
C GLN A 137 2.16 -17.52 -6.91
N TRP A 138 1.53 -17.56 -8.07
CA TRP A 138 0.62 -18.66 -8.39
C TRP A 138 1.46 -19.89 -8.71
N PRO A 139 1.22 -21.07 -8.11
CA PRO A 139 1.82 -22.30 -8.63
C PRO A 139 1.31 -22.43 -10.07
N ARG A 140 2.21 -22.33 -11.06
CA ARG A 140 1.87 -22.71 -12.43
C ARG A 140 1.45 -24.17 -12.37
N PHE A 141 0.16 -24.44 -12.46
CA PHE A 141 -0.30 -25.73 -12.94
C PHE A 141 0.11 -25.77 -14.41
N SER A 142 1.33 -26.24 -14.67
CA SER A 142 1.67 -26.81 -15.96
C SER A 142 0.73 -27.99 -16.15
N CYS A 143 -0.30 -27.81 -16.99
CA CYS A 143 -1.02 -28.93 -17.59
C CYS A 143 0.01 -29.73 -18.38
N SER A 144 0.43 -30.86 -17.82
CA SER A 144 1.06 -31.97 -18.54
C SER A 144 0.00 -32.93 -19.05
#